data_AF-A0A7V9RYC6-F1
#
_entry.id   AF-A0A7V9RYC6-F1
#
_cell.length_a   1.000
_cell.length_b   1.000
_cell.length_c   1.000
_cell.angle_alpha   90.00
_cell.angle_beta   90.00
_cell.angle_gamma   90.00
#
_symmetry.space_group_name_H-M   'P 1'
#
loop_
_entity.id
_entity.type
_entity.pdbx_description
1 polymer ?
#
loop_
_entity_poly.entity_id
_entity_poly.type
_entity_poly.pdbx_seq_one_letter_code
_entity_poly.pdbx_strand_id
1 'polypeptide(L)'
;SVEDIEALPWEPRSINIKPSRFGSLRRLCDTYDYCEEKGIEPYGGGQFELGPGRGQIQYLASLFHPHAPNDVAPGDYNLYEPRAGLPRSPLEPQPEPTGFRWG
;
A
#
# COMPACT_ATOMS: atom_id res chain seq x y z
N SER A 1 7.16 11.27 5.03
CA SER A 1 6.89 10.97 6.45
C SER A 1 5.84 11.92 6.96
N VAL A 2 5.48 11.85 8.25
CA VAL A 2 4.54 12.78 8.87
C VAL A 2 4.94 14.23 8.63
N GLU A 3 6.23 14.56 8.77
CA GLU A 3 6.73 15.93 8.57
C GLU A 3 6.51 16.42 7.13
N ASP A 4 6.59 15.53 6.13
CA ASP A 4 6.32 15.89 4.73
C ASP A 4 4.82 16.18 4.52
N ILE A 5 3.93 15.54 5.27
CA ILE A 5 2.48 15.77 5.21
C ILE A 5 2.15 17.10 5.88
N GLU A 6 2.70 17.36 7.07
CA GLU A 6 2.51 18.61 7.82
C GLU A 6 3.08 19.83 7.09
N ALA A 7 4.11 19.63 6.26
CA ALA A 7 4.69 20.69 5.44
C ALA A 7 3.85 21.07 4.20
N LEU A 8 2.77 20.33 3.89
CA LEU A 8 1.89 20.68 2.79
C LEU A 8 1.17 22.02 3.09
N PRO A 9 0.98 22.90 2.09
CA PRO A 9 0.27 24.15 2.29
C PRO A 9 -1.26 23.98 2.40
N TRP A 10 -1.75 22.73 2.49
CA TRP A 10 -3.15 22.38 2.68
C TRP A 10 -3.26 21.06 3.47
N GLU A 11 -4.42 20.81 4.07
CA GLU A 11 -4.76 19.52 4.69
C GLU A 11 -5.22 18.53 3.61
N PRO A 12 -4.45 17.48 3.30
CA PRO A 12 -4.84 16.53 2.26
C PRO A 12 -5.98 15.63 2.75
N ARG A 13 -6.91 15.29 1.86
CA ARG A 13 -7.94 14.26 2.16
C ARG A 13 -7.43 12.85 1.93
N SER A 14 -6.43 12.69 1.05
CA SER A 14 -5.85 11.39 0.72
C SER A 14 -4.38 11.53 0.37
N ILE A 15 -3.61 10.44 0.53
CA ILE A 15 -2.18 10.44 0.23
C ILE A 15 -1.70 9.13 -0.39
N ASN A 16 -0.83 9.24 -1.39
CA ASN A 16 -0.17 8.10 -2.01
C ASN A 16 0.98 7.61 -1.11
N ILE A 17 0.88 6.38 -0.63
CA ILE A 17 1.90 5.75 0.20
C ILE A 17 2.74 4.81 -0.67
N LYS A 18 4.02 5.15 -0.82
CA LYS A 18 5.06 4.29 -1.41
C LYS A 18 6.04 3.86 -0.32
N PRO A 19 5.93 2.64 0.27
CA PRO A 19 6.74 2.21 1.40
C PRO A 19 8.26 2.44 1.22
N SER A 20 8.78 2.23 0.02
CA SER A 20 10.18 2.47 -0.35
C SER A 20 10.65 3.92 -0.11
N ARG A 21 9.75 4.90 -0.06
CA ARG A 21 10.07 6.33 0.19
C ARG A 21 10.14 6.71 1.67
N PHE A 22 9.81 5.81 2.58
CA PHE A 22 9.79 6.11 4.03
C PHE A 22 11.10 5.76 4.74
N GLY A 23 11.97 4.99 4.10
CA GLY A 23 13.24 4.53 4.66
C GLY A 23 13.08 3.39 5.67
N SER A 24 12.28 3.57 6.73
CA SER A 24 12.02 2.54 7.75
C SER A 24 10.54 2.18 7.87
N LEU A 25 10.26 0.94 8.28
CA LEU A 25 8.90 0.49 8.59
C LEU A 25 8.29 1.29 9.74
N ARG A 26 9.09 1.72 10.72
CA ARG A 26 8.62 2.57 11.82
C ARG A 26 8.04 3.88 11.27
N ARG A 27 8.79 4.61 10.44
CA ARG A 27 8.33 5.87 9.82
C ARG A 27 7.09 5.66 8.94
N LEU A 28 6.99 4.50 8.29
CA LEU A 28 5.81 4.13 7.52
C LEU A 28 4.58 3.94 8.43
N CYS A 29 4.70 3.14 9.49
CA CYS A 29 3.63 2.93 10.46
C CYS A 29 3.23 4.23 11.17
N ASP A 30 4.19 5.04 11.60
CA ASP A 30 3.93 6.37 12.19
C ASP A 30 3.10 7.25 11.22
N THR A 31 3.30 7.08 9.91
CA THR A 31 2.52 7.82 8.90
C THR A 31 1.11 7.22 8.70
N TYR A 32 0.93 5.91 8.80
CA TYR A 32 -0.40 5.31 8.80
C TYR A 32 -1.21 5.75 10.01
N ASP A 33 -0.61 5.72 11.21
CA ASP A 33 -1.23 6.17 12.45
C ASP A 33 -1.64 7.66 12.35
N TYR A 34 -0.75 8.50 11.79
CA TYR A 34 -1.06 9.90 11.54
C TYR A 34 -2.23 10.08 10.56
N CYS A 35 -2.29 9.29 9.48
CA CYS A 35 -3.39 9.36 8.53
C CYS A 35 -4.72 8.97 9.18
N GLU A 36 -4.74 7.91 9.99
CA GLU A 36 -5.93 7.49 10.76
C GLU A 36 -6.39 8.59 11.72
N GLU A 37 -5.47 9.16 12.51
CA GLU A 37 -5.78 10.22 13.48
C GLU A 37 -6.38 11.46 12.81
N LYS A 38 -5.86 11.84 11.63
CA LYS A 38 -6.30 13.04 10.90
C LYS A 38 -7.45 12.78 9.92
N GLY A 39 -7.91 11.54 9.78
CA GLY A 39 -8.93 11.19 8.78
C GLY A 39 -8.46 11.40 7.32
N ILE A 40 -7.16 11.22 7.07
CA ILE A 40 -6.55 11.24 5.73
C ILE A 40 -6.63 9.83 5.18
N GLU A 41 -7.13 9.64 3.96
CA GLU A 41 -7.25 8.33 3.32
C GLU A 41 -5.94 7.92 2.61
N PRO A 42 -5.14 6.98 3.16
CA PRO A 42 -3.97 6.48 2.45
C PRO A 42 -4.37 5.54 1.31
N TYR A 43 -3.60 5.53 0.24
CA TYR A 43 -3.74 4.57 -0.84
C TYR A 43 -2.38 4.06 -1.34
N GLY A 44 -2.34 2.80 -1.79
CA GLY A 44 -1.08 2.13 -2.12
C GLY A 44 -0.49 2.57 -3.45
N GLY A 45 0.69 3.16 -3.43
CA GLY A 45 1.45 3.53 -4.63
C GLY A 45 2.62 2.58 -4.88
N GLY A 46 2.74 2.11 -6.12
CA GLY A 46 3.84 1.28 -6.56
C GLY A 46 5.08 2.10 -6.92
N GLN A 47 6.24 1.45 -6.84
CA GLN A 47 7.53 1.95 -7.31
C GLN A 47 8.36 0.85 -7.98
N PHE A 48 7.70 0.05 -8.83
CA PHE A 48 8.31 -1.03 -9.62
C PHE A 48 8.97 -2.12 -8.76
N GLU A 49 8.43 -2.39 -7.57
CA GLU A 49 8.92 -3.44 -6.70
C GLU A 49 8.80 -4.80 -7.38
N LEU A 50 9.87 -5.59 -7.28
CA LEU A 50 9.96 -6.97 -7.74
C LEU A 50 10.12 -7.90 -6.53
N GLY A 51 9.99 -9.20 -6.76
CA GLY A 51 10.35 -10.24 -5.78
C GLY A 51 9.74 -9.99 -4.38
N PRO A 52 10.54 -10.02 -3.30
CA PRO A 52 10.05 -9.79 -1.94
C PRO A 52 9.35 -8.45 -1.75
N GLY A 53 9.87 -7.37 -2.36
CA GLY A 53 9.28 -6.03 -2.24
C GLY A 53 7.86 -5.97 -2.78
N ARG A 54 7.58 -6.72 -3.87
CA ARG A 54 6.22 -6.81 -4.43
C ARG A 54 5.25 -7.48 -3.47
N GLY A 55 5.66 -8.59 -2.84
CA GLY A 55 4.84 -9.27 -1.85
C GLY A 55 4.63 -8.42 -0.59
N GLN A 56 5.66 -7.68 -0.16
CA GLN A 56 5.59 -6.77 0.99
C GLN A 56 4.57 -5.66 0.78
N ILE A 57 4.64 -4.96 -0.37
CA ILE A 57 3.74 -3.85 -0.64
C ILE A 57 2.29 -4.30 -0.85
N GLN A 58 2.08 -5.50 -1.40
CA GLN A 58 0.76 -6.13 -1.49
C GLN A 58 0.19 -6.45 -0.11
N TYR A 59 1.03 -6.95 0.81
CA TYR A 59 0.58 -7.26 2.16
C TYR A 59 0.20 -5.99 2.92
N LEU A 60 1.04 -4.95 2.84
CA LEU A 60 0.72 -3.63 3.38
C LEU A 60 -0.58 -3.07 2.80
N ALA A 61 -0.80 -3.22 1.49
CA ALA A 61 -2.05 -2.77 0.87
C ALA A 61 -3.28 -3.56 1.35
N SER A 62 -3.17 -4.87 1.57
CA SER A 62 -4.27 -5.65 2.15
C SER A 62 -4.61 -5.24 3.58
N LEU A 63 -3.65 -4.74 4.35
CA LEU A 63 -3.84 -4.34 5.74
C LEU A 63 -4.35 -2.90 5.88
N PHE A 64 -3.72 -1.96 5.17
CA PHE A 64 -3.94 -0.52 5.38
C PHE A 64 -4.80 0.14 4.29
N HIS A 65 -4.97 -0.51 3.13
CA HIS A 65 -5.68 0.06 1.99
C HIS A 65 -6.67 -0.93 1.32
N PRO A 66 -7.40 -1.80 2.05
CA PRO A 66 -8.13 -2.93 1.46
C PRO A 66 -9.20 -2.52 0.44
N HIS A 67 -9.75 -1.31 0.60
CA HIS A 67 -10.80 -0.76 -0.26
C HIS A 67 -10.34 0.40 -1.14
N ALA A 68 -9.11 0.88 -0.97
CA ALA A 68 -8.62 2.03 -1.71
C ALA A 68 -8.12 1.62 -3.11
N PRO A 69 -8.14 2.54 -4.08
CA PRO A 69 -7.37 2.39 -5.31
C PRO A 69 -5.90 2.07 -4.98
N ASN A 70 -5.23 1.27 -5.81
CA ASN A 70 -3.82 1.02 -5.61
C ASN A 70 -3.11 0.61 -6.90
N ASP A 71 -1.81 0.90 -6.96
CA ASP A 71 -0.94 0.55 -8.08
C ASP A 71 -0.22 -0.79 -7.85
N VAL A 72 -0.72 -1.64 -6.93
CA VAL A 72 0.00 -2.83 -6.46
C VAL A 72 -0.81 -4.13 -6.61
N ALA A 73 -1.86 -4.08 -7.44
CA ALA A 73 -2.69 -5.23 -7.78
C ALA A 73 -1.85 -6.47 -8.19
N PRO A 74 -2.39 -7.69 -8.06
CA PRO A 74 -1.76 -8.90 -8.58
C PRO A 74 -1.30 -8.73 -10.03
N GLY A 75 -0.15 -9.30 -10.38
CA GLY A 75 0.50 -9.08 -11.68
C GLY A 75 -0.37 -9.45 -12.89
N ASP A 76 -1.32 -10.37 -12.72
CA ASP A 76 -2.26 -10.78 -13.77
C ASP A 76 -3.19 -9.64 -14.24
N TYR A 77 -3.37 -8.59 -13.43
CA TYR A 77 -4.10 -7.38 -13.82
C TYR A 77 -3.31 -6.48 -14.79
N ASN A 78 -2.00 -6.72 -14.97
CA ASN A 78 -1.18 -5.96 -15.92
C ASN A 78 -1.25 -6.51 -17.36
N LEU A 79 -1.96 -7.61 -17.58
CA LEU A 79 -2.20 -8.13 -18.92
C LEU A 79 -3.16 -7.20 -19.67
N TYR A 80 -2.96 -7.03 -20.98
CA TYR A 80 -3.84 -6.22 -21.83
C TYR A 80 -5.32 -6.63 -21.68
N GLU A 81 -5.56 -7.93 -21.61
CA GLU A 81 -6.84 -8.51 -21.20
C GLU A 81 -6.63 -9.30 -19.90
N PRO A 82 -7.18 -8.83 -18.76
CA PRO A 82 -7.14 -9.57 -17.51
C PRO A 82 -7.82 -10.93 -17.66
N ARG A 83 -7.21 -11.97 -17.09
CA ARG A 83 -7.79 -13.32 -17.11
C ARG A 83 -9.09 -13.37 -16.30
N ALA A 84 -10.00 -14.27 -16.70
CA ALA A 84 -11.18 -14.55 -15.89
C ALA A 84 -10.80 -15.16 -14.54
N GLY A 85 -11.57 -14.86 -13.49
CA GLY A 85 -11.41 -15.47 -12.16
C GLY A 85 -10.38 -14.80 -11.24
N LEU A 86 -9.84 -13.64 -11.61
CA LEU A 86 -8.94 -12.90 -10.73
C LEU A 86 -9.63 -12.43 -9.44
N PRO A 87 -8.90 -12.43 -8.31
CA PRO A 87 -9.48 -12.08 -7.02
C PRO A 87 -9.83 -10.58 -6.98
N ARG A 88 -11.03 -10.25 -6.48
CA ARG A 88 -11.50 -8.87 -6.40
C ARG A 88 -11.19 -8.27 -5.03
N SER A 89 -11.06 -6.95 -4.98
CA SER A 89 -10.91 -6.22 -3.72
C SER A 89 -12.15 -6.39 -2.80
N PRO A 90 -11.96 -6.39 -1.47
CA PRO A 90 -10.67 -6.37 -0.79
C PRO A 90 -9.94 -7.72 -0.94
N LEU A 91 -8.62 -7.64 -1.14
CA LEU A 91 -7.78 -8.83 -1.04
C LEU A 91 -7.48 -9.05 0.45
N GLU A 92 -7.97 -10.16 0.99
CA GLU A 92 -7.71 -10.52 2.39
C GLU A 92 -6.20 -10.60 2.66
N PRO A 93 -5.74 -10.17 3.85
CA PRO A 93 -4.36 -10.38 4.26
C PRO A 93 -4.03 -11.87 4.29
N GLN A 94 -3.03 -12.29 3.50
CA GLN A 94 -2.53 -13.66 3.45
C GLN A 94 -1.04 -13.64 3.79
N PRO A 95 -0.66 -13.76 5.07
CA PRO A 95 0.73 -13.76 5.47
C PRO A 95 1.40 -15.09 5.10
N GLU A 96 2.57 -14.99 4.45
CA GLU A 96 3.41 -16.17 4.19
C GLU A 96 4.00 -16.68 5.53
N PRO A 97 4.12 -18.02 5.73
CA PRO A 97 4.68 -18.60 6.96
C PRO A 97 6.08 -18.07 7.38
N THR A 98 6.84 -17.54 6.43
CA THR A 98 8.22 -17.07 6.56
C THR A 98 8.38 -15.67 5.96
N GLY A 99 8.91 -14.77 6.77
CA GLY A 99 9.23 -13.41 6.35
C GLY A 99 8.03 -12.46 6.41
N PHE A 100 8.03 -11.47 5.53
CA PHE A 100 7.03 -10.40 5.48
C PHE A 100 6.61 -10.24 4.03
N ARG A 101 5.50 -10.85 3.61
CA ARG A 101 4.94 -10.74 2.26
C ARG A 101 3.54 -11.32 2.21
N TRP A 102 2.81 -10.95 1.16
CA TRP A 102 1.52 -11.52 0.79
C TRP A 102 1.72 -12.82 -0.02
N GLY A 103 0.85 -13.79 0.22
CA GLY A 103 0.79 -15.07 -0.50
C GLY A 103 1.07 -16.29 0.36
#